data_AF-A0A6I7NVP6-F1
#
_entry.id   AF-A0A6I7NVP6-F1
#
_cell.length_a   1.000
_cell.length_b   1.000
_cell.length_c   1.000
_cell.angle_alpha   90.00
_cell.angle_beta   90.00
_cell.angle_gamma   90.00
#
_symmetry.space_group_name_H-M   'P 1'
#
loop_
_entity.id
_entity.type
_entity.pdbx_description
1 polymer ?
#
loop_
_entity_poly.entity_id
_entity_poly.type
_entity_poly.pdbx_seq_one_letter_code
_entity_poly.pdbx_strand_id
1 'polypeptide(L)'
;RKRIIDEDHFLHIACYIHRNPMHHGIVKSYEDYPYSSYCQVLKTGKAMIDSEHQDLLARFGGKKNFLEAHQEFKLMLGEEYYLE
;
A
#
# COMPACT_ATOMS: atom_id res chain seq x y z
N ARG A 1 -3.17 -19.80 2.60
CA ARG A 1 -2.50 -18.58 2.07
C ARG A 1 -2.30 -18.74 0.57
N LYS A 2 -2.79 -17.79 -0.25
CA LYS A 2 -2.52 -17.74 -1.69
C LYS A 2 -1.15 -17.08 -1.89
N ARG A 3 -0.24 -17.71 -2.64
CA ARG A 3 1.06 -17.10 -2.95
C ARG A 3 0.84 -16.00 -4.00
N ILE A 4 1.39 -14.82 -3.74
CA ILE A 4 1.43 -13.74 -4.72
C ILE A 4 2.59 -14.06 -5.67
N ILE A 5 2.27 -14.33 -6.93
CA ILE A 5 3.24 -14.65 -7.98
C ILE A 5 3.36 -13.51 -9.01
N ASP A 6 2.39 -12.61 -9.02
CA ASP A 6 2.28 -11.53 -9.97
C ASP A 6 2.61 -10.19 -9.30
N GLU A 7 3.36 -9.36 -10.01
CA GLU A 7 3.83 -8.08 -9.49
C GLU A 7 2.70 -7.05 -9.39
N ASP A 8 1.80 -7.00 -10.37
CA ASP A 8 0.64 -6.10 -10.34
C ASP A 8 -0.28 -6.44 -9.15
N HIS A 9 -0.53 -7.73 -8.94
CA HIS A 9 -1.27 -8.22 -7.78
C HIS A 9 -0.57 -7.86 -6.46
N PHE A 10 0.77 -7.93 -6.39
CA PHE A 10 1.49 -7.46 -5.20
C PHE A 10 1.24 -5.97 -4.93
N LEU A 11 1.39 -5.12 -5.95
CA LEU A 11 1.22 -3.68 -5.83
C LEU A 11 -0.23 -3.33 -5.47
N HIS A 12 -1.20 -4.04 -6.05
CA HIS A 12 -2.62 -3.92 -5.73
C HIS A 12 -2.90 -4.24 -4.26
N ILE A 13 -2.33 -5.33 -3.74
CA ILE A 13 -2.48 -5.72 -2.32
C ILE A 13 -1.82 -4.71 -1.39
N ALA A 14 -0.67 -4.13 -1.77
CA ALA A 14 -0.05 -3.07 -0.98
C ALA A 14 -0.98 -1.85 -0.85
N CYS A 15 -1.59 -1.40 -1.94
CA CYS A 15 -2.60 -0.34 -1.92
C CYS A 15 -3.83 -0.72 -1.07
N TYR A 16 -4.31 -1.96 -1.20
CA TYR A 16 -5.42 -2.49 -0.41
C TYR A 16 -5.13 -2.42 1.09
N ILE A 17 -4.00 -2.96 1.55
CA ILE A 17 -3.59 -2.97 2.97
C ILE A 17 -3.57 -1.56 3.53
N HIS A 18 -2.98 -0.60 2.80
CA HIS A 18 -2.92 0.79 3.25
C HIS A 18 -4.31 1.44 3.32
N ARG A 19 -5.27 1.03 2.48
CA ARG A 19 -6.63 1.58 2.45
C ARG A 19 -7.60 0.90 3.42
N ASN A 20 -7.29 -0.29 3.93
CA ASN A 20 -8.13 -1.02 4.90
C ASN A 20 -8.56 -0.17 6.11
N PRO A 21 -7.69 0.64 6.74
CA PRO A 21 -8.09 1.51 7.85
C PRO A 21 -9.16 2.54 7.46
N MET A 22 -9.12 3.05 6.22
CA MET A 22 -10.19 3.90 5.71
C MET A 22 -11.46 3.12 5.42
N HIS A 23 -11.33 1.94 4.82
CA HIS A 23 -12.46 1.09 4.44
C HIS A 23 -13.30 0.68 5.66
N HIS A 24 -12.64 0.30 6.76
CA HIS A 24 -13.30 -0.05 8.02
C HIS A 24 -13.66 1.17 8.89
N GLY A 25 -13.48 2.39 8.40
CA GLY A 25 -13.86 3.62 9.10
C GLY A 25 -13.00 3.95 10.33
N ILE A 26 -11.80 3.37 10.46
CA ILE A 26 -10.85 3.65 11.55
C ILE A 26 -10.27 5.05 11.40
N VAL A 27 -9.97 5.46 10.16
CA VAL A 27 -9.40 6.78 9.83
C VAL A 27 -10.09 7.37 8.61
N LYS A 28 -10.03 8.71 8.47
CA LYS A 28 -10.57 9.42 7.28
C LYS A 28 -9.65 9.36 6.07
N SER A 29 -8.34 9.21 6.30
CA SER A 29 -7.31 9.08 5.26
C SER A 29 -6.32 8.00 5.70
N TYR A 30 -5.82 7.18 4.76
CA TYR A 30 -4.82 6.14 5.02
C TYR A 30 -3.50 6.73 5.54
N GLU A 31 -3.28 8.02 5.28
CA GLU A 31 -2.13 8.80 5.78
C GLU A 31 -2.20 9.04 7.29
N ASP A 32 -3.41 9.03 7.86
CA ASP A 32 -3.65 9.28 9.28
C ASP A 32 -3.47 8.03 10.14
N TYR A 33 -3.28 6.86 9.53
CA TYR A 33 -3.14 5.61 10.26
C TYR A 33 -1.69 5.35 10.68
N PRO A 34 -1.32 5.49 11.98
CA PRO A 34 0.07 5.45 12.41
C PRO A 34 0.65 4.03 12.39
N TYR A 35 -0.20 3.00 12.40
CA TYR A 35 0.19 1.59 12.40
C TYR A 35 0.35 1.01 10.98
N SER A 36 0.53 1.87 9.98
CA SER A 36 0.85 1.48 8.59
C SER A 36 2.27 1.89 8.22
N SER A 37 2.88 1.10 7.34
CA SER A 37 4.14 1.43 6.68
C SER A 37 4.01 2.61 5.70
N TYR A 38 2.80 2.99 5.26
CA TYR A 38 2.57 4.05 4.26
C TYR A 38 3.35 5.34 4.58
N CYS A 39 3.19 5.88 5.79
CA CYS A 39 3.87 7.10 6.21
C CYS A 39 5.38 6.92 6.40
N GLN A 40 5.84 5.70 6.67
CA GLN A 40 7.26 5.40 6.85
C GLN A 40 7.97 5.26 5.50
N VAL A 41 7.30 4.67 4.51
CA VAL A 41 7.79 4.55 3.13
C VAL A 41 8.00 5.94 2.49
N LEU A 42 7.15 6.91 2.82
CA LEU A 42 7.27 8.28 2.29
C LEU A 42 8.34 9.12 2.99
N LYS A 43 8.76 8.73 4.20
CA LYS A 43 9.80 9.39 4.98
C LYS A 43 11.16 8.85 4.57
N THR A 44 12.11 9.74 4.34
CA THR A 44 13.51 9.38 4.10
C THR A 44 14.25 9.37 5.43
N GLY A 45 14.84 8.24 5.83
CA GLY A 45 15.57 8.17 7.10
C GLY A 45 16.45 6.93 7.25
N LYS A 46 17.44 6.96 8.15
CA LYS A 46 18.34 5.81 8.41
C LYS A 46 17.70 4.71 9.27
N ALA A 47 16.44 4.34 8.99
CA ALA A 47 15.82 3.20 9.65
C ALA A 47 16.41 1.91 9.09
N MET A 48 16.46 0.84 9.89
CA MET A 48 16.95 -0.47 9.40
C MET A 48 16.10 -1.04 8.25
N ILE A 49 14.85 -0.59 8.13
CA ILE A 49 13.89 -1.01 7.09
C ILE A 49 13.88 -0.08 5.87
N ASP A 50 14.77 0.93 5.80
CA ASP A 50 14.77 1.90 4.71
C ASP A 50 15.05 1.24 3.35
N SER A 51 15.86 0.17 3.31
CA SER A 51 16.08 -0.60 2.08
C SER A 51 14.80 -1.25 1.56
N GLU A 52 13.97 -1.83 2.43
CA GLU A 52 12.70 -2.46 2.02
C GLU A 52 11.69 -1.41 1.54
N HIS A 53 11.69 -0.23 2.16
CA HIS A 53 10.87 0.89 1.69
C HIS A 53 11.34 1.41 0.33
N GLN A 54 12.64 1.51 0.11
CA GLN A 54 13.21 1.90 -1.18
C GLN A 54 12.89 0.86 -2.26
N ASP A 55 12.99 -0.43 -1.95
CA ASP A 55 12.59 -1.51 -2.86
C ASP A 55 11.11 -1.44 -3.20
N LEU A 56 10.24 -1.22 -2.21
CA LEU A 56 8.81 -1.02 -2.45
C LEU A 56 8.58 0.17 -3.38
N LEU A 57 9.18 1.33 -3.09
CA LEU A 57 9.09 2.51 -3.95
C LEU A 57 9.60 2.23 -5.36
N ALA A 58 10.70 1.51 -5.51
CA ALA A 58 11.26 1.14 -6.80
C ALA A 58 10.29 0.26 -7.62
N ARG A 59 9.59 -0.67 -6.97
CA ARG A 59 8.58 -1.52 -7.62
C ARG A 59 7.35 -0.74 -8.08
N PHE A 60 7.00 0.36 -7.41
CA PHE A 60 6.01 1.31 -7.91
C PHE A 60 6.54 2.19 -9.04
N GLY A 61 7.84 2.20 -9.33
CA GLY A 61 8.47 3.14 -10.26
C GLY A 61 8.75 4.52 -9.64
N GLY A 62 8.82 4.58 -8.31
CA GLY A 62 9.19 5.75 -7.54
C GLY A 62 8.05 6.34 -6.70
N LYS A 63 8.41 7.36 -5.90
CA LYS A 63 7.49 8.02 -4.97
C LYS A 63 6.26 8.63 -5.64
N LYS A 64 6.42 9.20 -6.85
CA LYS A 64 5.32 9.81 -7.59
C LYS A 64 4.26 8.76 -7.94
N ASN A 65 4.68 7.67 -8.56
CA ASN A 65 3.80 6.57 -8.93
C ASN A 65 3.21 5.85 -7.72
N PHE A 66 3.96 5.73 -6.61
CA PHE A 66 3.41 5.22 -5.35
C PHE A 66 2.21 6.06 -4.90
N LEU A 67 2.35 7.39 -4.87
CA LEU A 67 1.25 8.28 -4.47
C LEU A 67 0.08 8.21 -5.45
N GLU A 68 0.35 8.25 -6.76
CA GLU A 68 -0.68 8.16 -7.80
C GLU A 68 -1.43 6.83 -7.71
N ALA A 69 -0.72 5.70 -7.57
CA ALA A 69 -1.34 4.38 -7.42
C ALA A 69 -2.27 4.29 -6.20
N HIS A 70 -1.91 4.92 -5.07
CA HIS A 70 -2.76 4.94 -3.87
C HIS A 70 -3.97 5.88 -4.00
N GLN A 71 -3.83 6.98 -4.75
CA GLN A 71 -4.91 7.93 -5.03
C GLN A 71 -5.91 7.38 -6.06
N GLU A 72 -5.39 6.80 -7.14
CA GLU A 72 -6.18 6.20 -8.22
C GLU A 72 -6.73 4.82 -7.84
N PHE A 73 -6.25 4.23 -6.75
CA PHE A 73 -6.76 2.97 -6.24
C PHE A 73 -8.27 3.10 -5.99
N LYS A 74 -9.07 2.61 -6.93
CA LYS A 74 -10.50 2.44 -6.78
C LYS A 74 -10.69 1.02 -6.28
N LEU A 75 -11.40 0.83 -5.16
CA LEU A 75 -11.89 -0.50 -4.81
C LEU A 75 -12.90 -0.89 -5.91
N MET A 76 -12.41 -1.46 -7.00
CA MET A 76 -13.20 -2.38 -7.81
C MET A 76 -13.14 -3.70 -7.04
N LEU A 77 -13.92 -3.78 -5.97
CA LEU A 77 -14.25 -5.03 -5.30
C LEU A 77 -15.09 -5.85 -6.29
N GLY A 78 -14.44 -6.47 -7.26
CA GLY A 78 -14.99 -7.66 -7.89
C GLY A 78 -15.04 -8.75 -6.83
N GLU A 79 -16.10 -9.55 -6.84
CA GLU A 79 -16.42 -10.59 -5.84
C GLU A 79 -15.32 -11.65 -5.59
N GLU A 80 -14.19 -11.58 -6.30
CA GLU A 80 -13.12 -12.57 -6.33
C GLU A 80 -12.07 -12.41 -5.20
N TYR A 81 -12.04 -11.26 -4.50
CA TYR A 81 -10.99 -10.95 -3.50
C TYR A 81 -11.52 -10.60 -2.10
N TYR A 82 -12.70 -11.10 -1.73
CA TYR A 82 -13.13 -11.06 -0.33
C TYR A 82 -12.15 -11.89 0.53
N LEU A 83 -11.43 -11.20 1.43
CA LEU A 83 -10.65 -11.80 2.50
C LEU A 83 -11.47 -11.82 3.80
N GLU A 84 -12.78 -12.08 3.68
CA GLU A 84 -13.68 -12.42 4.79
C GLU A 84 -14.05 -13.90 4.74
#